data_AF-A0A1F2USK3-F1
#
_entry.id   AF-A0A1F2USK3-F1
#
_cell.length_a   1.000
_cell.length_b   1.000
_cell.length_c   1.000
_cell.angle_alpha   90.00
_cell.angle_beta   90.00
_cell.angle_gamma   90.00
#
_symmetry.space_group_name_H-M   'P 1'
#
loop_
_entity.id
_entity.type
_entity.pdbx_description
1 polymer ?
#
loop_
_entity_poly.entity_id
_entity_poly.type
_entity_poly.pdbx_seq_one_letter_code
_entity_poly.pdbx_strand_id
1 'polypeptide(L)'
;MEPSPELMAFMSRLLPPMTRAISLLIPGRDSRIAWQNAKNNADIIQLVAHVSAVLPPPGTQAPLPELVEKCYALGSFSALWAVEGLGHWYADSFYGRREQPRELLTGNQAQGLPPKSLTMLHAGIGMSFAKRNLEKLTPQSPASEIRKAVEAVVELCKNSSQEGYRGAAVESLGLASRFLHGTRMVKALDEQLSQIDRALAGYLWHGAGRAIYFSPPNFMPAFRTPWRAVEMCRQEPPHELGRSNAIAGFAWAITLVNMRFPIIMETLLKYHGEELLQGDAFSNGVMSSLIMRYDISPDDPHIRAFHQYRPSDPKLAQLWDRLVKGPCDLALNLYHAVLKKHRRLDEVFRYQDLAALVGQLEKSR
;
A
#
# COMPACT_ATOMS: atom_id res chain seq x y z
N MET A 1 3.26 -12.95 20.37
CA MET A 1 4.64 -12.80 19.90
C MET A 1 4.57 -12.55 18.41
N GLU A 2 4.87 -11.34 17.98
CA GLU A 2 4.99 -11.04 16.55
C GLU A 2 6.41 -11.42 16.07
N PRO A 3 6.55 -12.00 14.87
CA PRO A 3 7.84 -12.42 14.36
C PRO A 3 8.75 -11.21 14.07
N SER A 4 10.05 -11.33 14.35
CA SER A 4 11.04 -10.28 14.06
C SER A 4 11.20 -10.05 12.53
N PRO A 5 11.68 -8.88 12.09
CA PRO A 5 11.92 -8.60 10.66
C PRO A 5 12.87 -9.60 9.98
N GLU A 6 13.86 -10.13 10.72
CA GLU A 6 14.77 -11.17 10.26
C GLU A 6 14.05 -12.52 10.11
N LEU A 7 13.15 -12.85 11.05
CA LEU A 7 12.28 -14.00 10.95
C LEU A 7 11.29 -13.86 9.79
N MET A 8 10.81 -12.66 9.49
CA MET A 8 9.95 -12.37 8.33
C MET A 8 10.69 -12.52 7.00
N ALA A 9 11.92 -12.03 6.90
CA ALA A 9 12.77 -12.22 5.73
C ALA A 9 13.15 -13.70 5.54
N PHE A 10 13.46 -14.41 6.63
CA PHE A 10 13.71 -15.85 6.64
C PHE A 10 12.45 -16.65 6.26
N MET A 11 11.30 -16.30 6.84
CA MET A 11 10.00 -16.88 6.50
C MET A 11 9.67 -16.63 5.04
N SER A 12 9.95 -15.46 4.47
CA SER A 12 9.71 -15.16 3.04
C SER A 12 10.53 -16.03 2.08
N ARG A 13 11.73 -16.46 2.50
CA ARG A 13 12.60 -17.38 1.75
C ARG A 13 12.17 -18.84 1.89
N LEU A 14 11.66 -19.22 3.06
CA LEU A 14 11.14 -20.57 3.34
C LEU A 14 9.65 -20.75 3.01
N LEU A 15 8.94 -19.66 2.76
CA LEU A 15 7.51 -19.63 2.47
C LEU A 15 7.21 -20.51 1.26
N PRO A 16 7.85 -20.37 0.08
CA PRO A 16 7.53 -21.18 -1.10
C PRO A 16 7.63 -22.73 -0.91
N PRO A 17 8.66 -23.29 -0.24
CA PRO A 17 8.70 -24.74 0.03
C PRO A 17 7.77 -25.19 1.18
N MET A 18 7.67 -24.44 2.27
CA MET A 18 6.77 -24.80 3.39
C MET A 18 5.29 -24.74 2.99
N THR A 19 4.95 -23.77 2.13
CA THR A 19 3.60 -23.62 1.57
C THR A 19 3.22 -24.79 0.67
N ARG A 20 4.14 -25.29 -0.17
CA ARG A 20 3.90 -26.53 -0.94
C ARG A 20 3.60 -27.73 -0.03
N ALA A 21 4.27 -27.88 1.11
CA ALA A 21 4.02 -29.00 2.02
C ALA A 21 2.64 -28.90 2.72
N ILE A 22 2.25 -27.70 3.16
CA ILE A 22 0.93 -27.44 3.78
C ILE A 22 -0.22 -27.63 2.75
N SER A 23 0.04 -27.42 1.45
CA SER A 23 -0.96 -27.55 0.38
C SER A 23 -1.52 -28.97 0.21
N LEU A 24 -0.76 -29.98 0.61
CA LEU A 24 -1.15 -31.38 0.55
C LEU A 24 -2.15 -31.77 1.66
N LEU A 25 -2.34 -30.89 2.66
CA LEU A 25 -3.11 -31.19 3.87
C LEU A 25 -4.43 -30.40 3.98
N ILE A 26 -4.74 -29.50 3.04
CA ILE A 26 -5.96 -28.66 3.06
C ILE A 26 -6.84 -28.94 1.83
N PRO A 27 -7.85 -29.83 1.92
CA PRO A 27 -8.74 -30.13 0.81
C PRO A 27 -9.77 -29.01 0.57
N GLY A 28 -9.98 -28.61 -0.69
CA GLY A 28 -11.07 -27.71 -1.11
C GLY A 28 -10.79 -26.88 -2.38
N ARG A 29 -11.82 -26.36 -3.05
CA ARG A 29 -11.68 -25.42 -4.20
C ARG A 29 -11.04 -24.09 -3.77
N ASP A 30 -11.39 -23.60 -2.59
CA ASP A 30 -10.92 -22.30 -2.08
C ASP A 30 -9.46 -22.37 -1.57
N SER A 31 -8.92 -23.58 -1.30
CA SER A 31 -7.52 -23.72 -0.89
C SER A 31 -6.55 -23.34 -2.01
N ARG A 32 -6.86 -23.68 -3.27
CA ARG A 32 -6.08 -23.25 -4.45
C ARG A 32 -6.06 -21.72 -4.60
N ILE A 33 -7.17 -21.06 -4.29
CA ILE A 33 -7.28 -19.60 -4.35
C ILE A 33 -6.43 -18.96 -3.24
N ALA A 34 -6.52 -19.49 -2.02
CA ALA A 34 -5.66 -19.07 -0.91
C ALA A 34 -4.17 -19.26 -1.24
N TRP A 35 -3.80 -20.36 -1.90
CA TRP A 35 -2.42 -20.59 -2.38
C TRP A 35 -1.97 -19.55 -3.40
N GLN A 36 -2.83 -19.24 -4.38
CA GLN A 36 -2.52 -18.23 -5.37
C GLN A 36 -2.35 -16.84 -4.71
N ASN A 37 -3.18 -16.51 -3.72
CA ASN A 37 -3.04 -15.29 -2.93
C ASN A 37 -1.70 -15.26 -2.15
N ALA A 38 -1.33 -16.36 -1.51
CA ALA A 38 -0.06 -16.49 -0.80
C ALA A 38 1.14 -16.28 -1.74
N LYS A 39 1.09 -16.90 -2.92
CA LYS A 39 2.12 -16.75 -3.97
C LYS A 39 2.21 -15.31 -4.45
N ASN A 40 1.08 -14.67 -4.77
CA ASN A 40 1.06 -13.28 -5.20
C ASN A 40 1.70 -12.36 -4.15
N ASN A 41 1.37 -12.56 -2.87
CA ASN A 41 1.98 -11.80 -1.77
C ASN A 41 3.49 -12.00 -1.68
N ALA A 42 3.96 -13.25 -1.73
CA ALA A 42 5.38 -13.56 -1.70
C ALA A 42 6.13 -12.94 -2.89
N ASP A 43 5.57 -13.03 -4.10
CA ASP A 43 6.15 -12.45 -5.31
C ASP A 43 6.29 -10.92 -5.19
N ILE A 44 5.28 -10.23 -4.67
CA ILE A 44 5.34 -8.76 -4.47
C ILE A 44 6.34 -8.37 -3.39
N ILE A 45 6.34 -9.06 -2.24
CA ILE A 45 7.31 -8.80 -1.16
C ILE A 45 8.73 -9.00 -1.69
N GLN A 46 8.97 -10.06 -2.47
CA GLN A 46 10.28 -10.31 -3.08
C GLN A 46 10.66 -9.23 -4.08
N LEU A 47 9.74 -8.76 -4.92
CA LEU A 47 9.99 -7.72 -5.91
C LEU A 47 10.40 -6.38 -5.26
N VAL A 48 9.72 -5.99 -4.17
CA VAL A 48 10.09 -4.78 -3.41
C VAL A 48 11.42 -4.97 -2.68
N ALA A 49 11.61 -6.10 -1.99
CA ALA A 49 12.79 -6.36 -1.17
C ALA A 49 14.08 -6.61 -1.99
N HIS A 50 13.96 -7.16 -3.20
CA HIS A 50 15.09 -7.53 -4.06
C HIS A 50 15.23 -6.63 -5.28
N VAL A 51 14.60 -5.46 -5.30
CA VAL A 51 14.89 -4.46 -6.34
C VAL A 51 16.40 -4.12 -6.36
N SER A 52 17.09 -4.23 -5.22
CA SER A 52 18.55 -4.09 -5.11
C SER A 52 19.34 -5.12 -5.94
N ALA A 53 18.75 -6.25 -6.34
CA ALA A 53 19.39 -7.23 -7.21
C ALA A 53 19.40 -6.79 -8.69
N VAL A 54 18.51 -5.86 -9.07
CA VAL A 54 18.44 -5.27 -10.42
C VAL A 54 18.93 -3.82 -10.45
N LEU A 55 19.14 -3.21 -9.28
CA LEU A 55 19.72 -1.89 -9.11
C LEU A 55 21.21 -1.98 -8.79
N PRO A 56 22.00 -0.93 -9.09
CA PRO A 56 23.38 -0.84 -8.62
C PRO A 56 23.48 -0.91 -7.08
N PRO A 57 24.65 -1.27 -6.53
CA PRO A 57 24.89 -1.21 -5.08
C PRO A 57 24.54 0.18 -4.51
N PRO A 58 23.97 0.26 -3.28
CA PRO A 58 23.73 1.53 -2.59
C PRO A 58 24.97 2.42 -2.61
N GLY A 59 24.83 3.68 -3.05
CA GLY A 59 25.94 4.63 -3.19
C GLY A 59 26.53 4.74 -4.60
N THR A 60 26.08 3.94 -5.57
CA THR A 60 26.45 4.12 -6.98
C THR A 60 25.79 5.37 -7.57
N GLN A 61 26.55 6.18 -8.32
CA GLN A 61 26.11 7.47 -8.89
C GLN A 61 25.22 7.34 -10.15
N ALA A 62 24.32 6.37 -10.21
CA ALA A 62 23.38 6.30 -11.33
C ALA A 62 22.31 7.39 -11.16
N PRO A 63 22.04 8.21 -12.20
CA PRO A 63 20.96 9.20 -12.16
C PRO A 63 19.60 8.53 -11.87
N LEU A 64 18.82 9.12 -10.97
CA LEU A 64 17.52 8.56 -10.59
C LEU A 64 16.56 8.31 -11.78
N PRO A 65 16.47 9.19 -12.80
CA PRO A 65 15.66 8.90 -13.99
C PRO A 65 16.06 7.61 -14.73
N GLU A 66 17.36 7.31 -14.83
CA GLU A 66 17.82 6.07 -15.47
C GLU A 66 17.42 4.83 -14.67
N LEU A 67 17.46 4.92 -13.33
CA LEU A 67 17.01 3.83 -12.46
C LEU A 67 15.49 3.62 -12.57
N VAL A 68 14.71 4.70 -12.72
CA VAL A 68 13.27 4.61 -12.96
C VAL A 68 12.98 3.88 -14.28
N GLU A 69 13.70 4.17 -15.36
CA GLU A 69 13.53 3.48 -16.63
C GLU A 69 13.85 1.97 -16.52
N LYS A 70 14.88 1.60 -15.74
CA LYS A 70 15.16 0.19 -15.44
C LYS A 70 14.00 -0.49 -14.70
N CYS A 71 13.34 0.20 -13.79
CA CYS A 71 12.14 -0.34 -13.13
C CYS A 71 11.00 -0.57 -14.12
N TYR A 72 10.77 0.34 -15.08
CA TYR A 72 9.74 0.18 -16.11
C TYR A 72 10.06 -0.95 -17.10
N ALA A 73 11.34 -1.23 -17.35
CA ALA A 73 11.78 -2.34 -18.21
C ALA A 73 11.41 -3.74 -17.65
N LEU A 74 11.04 -3.85 -16.37
CA LEU A 74 10.55 -5.09 -15.75
C LEU A 74 9.11 -5.46 -16.15
N GLY A 75 8.45 -4.60 -16.92
CA GLY A 75 7.07 -4.76 -17.39
C GLY A 75 6.06 -3.97 -16.55
N SER A 76 4.92 -3.67 -17.16
CA SER A 76 3.88 -2.77 -16.62
C SER A 76 3.35 -3.19 -15.24
N PHE A 77 3.28 -4.50 -14.98
CA PHE A 77 2.79 -5.03 -13.70
C PHE A 77 3.80 -4.88 -12.59
N SER A 78 5.07 -5.18 -12.87
CA SER A 78 6.16 -5.17 -11.90
C SER A 78 6.64 -3.75 -11.60
N ALA A 79 6.56 -2.84 -12.57
CA ALA A 79 7.09 -1.48 -12.49
C ALA A 79 6.61 -0.72 -11.24
N LEU A 80 5.32 -0.83 -10.89
CA LEU A 80 4.73 -0.19 -9.70
C LEU A 80 5.52 -0.50 -8.42
N TRP A 81 5.79 -1.77 -8.17
CA TRP A 81 6.48 -2.25 -6.98
C TRP A 81 7.99 -2.01 -7.05
N ALA A 82 8.57 -2.12 -8.23
CA ALA A 82 9.98 -1.84 -8.46
C ALA A 82 10.30 -0.35 -8.22
N VAL A 83 9.43 0.56 -8.65
CA VAL A 83 9.57 2.00 -8.40
C VAL A 83 9.41 2.33 -6.90
N GLU A 84 8.50 1.65 -6.18
CA GLU A 84 8.42 1.76 -4.71
C GLU A 84 9.73 1.33 -4.03
N GLY A 85 10.24 0.17 -4.42
CA GLY A 85 11.53 -0.33 -3.93
C GLY A 85 12.69 0.61 -4.25
N LEU A 86 12.71 1.21 -5.45
CA LEU A 86 13.71 2.20 -5.85
C LEU A 86 13.67 3.43 -4.94
N GLY A 87 12.49 3.96 -4.61
CA GLY A 87 12.35 5.08 -3.67
C GLY A 87 12.94 4.73 -2.30
N HIS A 88 12.63 3.54 -1.78
CA HIS A 88 13.19 3.07 -0.52
C HIS A 88 14.71 2.93 -0.57
N TRP A 89 15.24 2.29 -1.61
CA TRP A 89 16.69 2.13 -1.84
C TRP A 89 17.39 3.49 -1.94
N TYR A 90 16.79 4.45 -2.65
CA TYR A 90 17.36 5.77 -2.88
C TYR A 90 17.51 6.53 -1.56
N ALA A 91 16.45 6.59 -0.74
CA ALA A 91 16.53 7.20 0.59
C ALA A 91 17.54 6.48 1.51
N ASP A 92 17.58 5.14 1.50
CA ASP A 92 18.53 4.36 2.31
C ASP A 92 20.00 4.62 1.91
N SER A 93 20.27 5.00 0.66
CA SER A 93 21.63 5.32 0.19
C SER A 93 22.24 6.54 0.91
N PHE A 94 21.43 7.55 1.26
CA PHE A 94 21.90 8.73 2.01
C PHE A 94 22.31 8.36 3.43
N TYR A 95 21.52 7.54 4.12
CA TYR A 95 21.88 7.02 5.44
C TYR A 95 23.17 6.19 5.39
N GLY A 96 23.35 5.38 4.34
CA GLY A 96 24.59 4.63 4.11
C GLY A 96 25.83 5.51 3.96
N ARG A 97 25.68 6.70 3.36
CA ARG A 97 26.73 7.74 3.24
C ARG A 97 26.85 8.64 4.47
N ARG A 98 26.08 8.41 5.53
CA ARG A 98 25.97 9.31 6.71
C ARG A 98 25.53 10.73 6.37
N GLU A 99 24.76 10.87 5.29
CA GLU A 99 24.12 12.12 4.89
C GLU A 99 22.68 12.15 5.39
N GLN A 100 22.16 13.35 5.68
CA GLN A 100 20.77 13.50 6.05
C GLN A 100 19.91 13.61 4.79
N PRO A 101 18.94 12.72 4.55
CA PRO A 101 18.08 12.83 3.39
C PRO A 101 17.21 14.08 3.51
N ARG A 102 17.27 14.96 2.51
CA ARG A 102 16.44 16.16 2.39
C ARG A 102 16.22 16.42 0.91
N GLU A 103 15.04 16.94 0.56
CA GLU A 103 14.72 17.39 -0.81
C GLU A 103 14.93 16.29 -1.87
N LEU A 104 14.67 15.03 -1.50
CA LEU A 104 15.04 13.87 -2.33
C LEU A 104 14.30 13.82 -3.68
N LEU A 105 13.03 14.18 -3.69
CA LEU A 105 12.18 14.17 -4.89
C LEU A 105 11.65 15.58 -5.20
N THR A 106 12.38 16.64 -4.84
CA THR A 106 12.04 18.03 -5.15
C THR A 106 13.19 18.75 -5.88
N GLY A 107 12.92 19.94 -6.42
CA GLY A 107 13.93 20.77 -7.06
C GLY A 107 14.71 20.06 -8.19
N ASN A 108 16.03 20.28 -8.23
CA ASN A 108 16.92 19.70 -9.24
C ASN A 108 17.02 18.16 -9.13
N GLN A 109 16.82 17.58 -7.94
CA GLN A 109 16.89 16.13 -7.74
C GLN A 109 15.74 15.38 -8.41
N ALA A 110 14.61 16.07 -8.62
CA ALA A 110 13.45 15.53 -9.33
C ALA A 110 13.45 15.82 -10.83
N GLN A 111 14.43 16.56 -11.34
CA GLN A 111 14.46 16.94 -12.74
C GLN A 111 14.58 15.70 -13.63
N GLY A 112 13.70 15.60 -14.62
CA GLY A 112 13.68 14.47 -15.56
C GLY A 112 12.99 13.21 -15.04
N LEU A 113 12.43 13.20 -13.82
CA LEU A 113 11.62 12.07 -13.35
C LEU A 113 10.30 11.99 -14.14
N PRO A 114 9.94 10.81 -14.68
CA PRO A 114 8.63 10.62 -15.31
C PRO A 114 7.52 10.85 -14.28
N PRO A 115 6.48 11.66 -14.56
CA PRO A 115 5.38 11.91 -13.62
C PRO A 115 4.69 10.63 -13.12
N LYS A 116 4.60 9.61 -13.98
CA LYS A 116 4.07 8.28 -13.67
C LYS A 116 4.84 7.51 -12.59
N SER A 117 6.06 7.92 -12.26
CA SER A 117 6.90 7.27 -11.24
C SER A 117 6.70 7.86 -9.84
N LEU A 118 6.20 9.10 -9.77
CA LEU A 118 6.28 9.91 -8.55
C LEU A 118 5.52 9.27 -7.39
N THR A 119 4.29 8.78 -7.60
CA THR A 119 3.48 8.22 -6.53
C THR A 119 4.20 7.11 -5.75
N MET A 120 4.81 6.15 -6.44
CA MET A 120 5.50 5.04 -5.76
C MET A 120 6.91 5.40 -5.31
N LEU A 121 7.62 6.30 -6.00
CA LEU A 121 8.88 6.84 -5.47
C LEU A 121 8.66 7.49 -4.10
N HIS A 122 7.59 8.28 -3.95
CA HIS A 122 7.23 8.93 -2.69
C HIS A 122 6.85 7.92 -1.60
N ALA A 123 6.06 6.91 -1.92
CA ALA A 123 5.79 5.80 -1.00
C ALA A 123 7.10 5.11 -0.55
N GLY A 124 8.01 4.84 -1.49
CA GLY A 124 9.31 4.25 -1.22
C GLY A 124 10.17 5.05 -0.23
N ILE A 125 10.37 6.35 -0.46
CA ILE A 125 11.16 7.19 0.47
C ILE A 125 10.50 7.26 1.85
N GLY A 126 9.16 7.32 1.90
CA GLY A 126 8.40 7.35 3.15
C GLY A 126 8.60 6.09 3.98
N MET A 127 8.68 4.93 3.34
CA MET A 127 9.01 3.66 3.98
C MET A 127 10.40 3.68 4.63
N SER A 128 11.42 4.20 3.92
CA SER A 128 12.78 4.31 4.46
C SER A 128 12.82 5.26 5.66
N PHE A 129 12.16 6.43 5.56
CA PHE A 129 12.07 7.38 6.67
C PHE A 129 11.42 6.76 7.90
N ALA A 130 10.28 6.08 7.73
CA ALA A 130 9.58 5.41 8.82
C ALA A 130 10.46 4.33 9.47
N LYS A 131 11.04 3.42 8.66
CA LYS A 131 11.93 2.36 9.15
C LYS A 131 13.08 2.91 9.99
N ARG A 132 13.78 3.94 9.50
CA ARG A 132 14.97 4.49 10.16
C ARG A 132 14.65 5.25 11.45
N ASN A 133 13.55 5.99 11.48
CA ASN A 133 13.16 6.75 12.66
C ASN A 133 12.47 5.90 13.74
N LEU A 134 11.92 4.74 13.38
CA LEU A 134 11.26 3.82 14.33
C LEU A 134 12.16 2.66 14.80
N GLU A 135 13.34 2.46 14.20
CA GLU A 135 14.22 1.28 14.42
C GLU A 135 14.48 0.96 15.89
N LYS A 136 14.66 1.98 16.73
CA LYS A 136 14.99 1.84 18.16
C LYS A 136 13.79 2.02 19.10
N LEU A 137 12.61 2.26 18.54
CA LEU A 137 11.41 2.51 19.33
C LEU A 137 10.63 1.23 19.56
N THR A 138 9.95 1.20 20.69
CA THR A 138 8.96 0.18 21.03
C THR A 138 7.65 0.87 21.38
N PRO A 139 6.52 0.14 21.42
CA PRO A 139 5.25 0.73 21.86
C PRO A 139 5.26 1.22 23.33
N GLN A 140 6.31 0.88 24.11
CA GLN A 140 6.49 1.30 25.49
C GLN A 140 7.48 2.48 25.63
N SER A 141 8.10 2.92 24.53
CA SER A 141 8.98 4.09 24.54
C SER A 141 8.22 5.33 25.03
N PRO A 142 8.90 6.30 25.68
CA PRO A 142 8.26 7.53 26.14
C PRO A 142 7.50 8.24 25.01
N ALA A 143 6.30 8.76 25.32
CA ALA A 143 5.46 9.45 24.34
C ALA A 143 6.19 10.62 23.64
N SER A 144 7.09 11.30 24.34
CA SER A 144 7.92 12.38 23.79
C SER A 144 8.94 11.88 22.75
N GLU A 145 9.47 10.67 22.89
CA GLU A 145 10.38 10.07 21.91
C GLU A 145 9.62 9.59 20.67
N ILE A 146 8.46 8.94 20.86
CA ILE A 146 7.57 8.54 19.76
C ILE A 146 7.13 9.76 18.96
N ARG A 147 6.73 10.84 19.65
CA ARG A 147 6.36 12.11 19.02
C ARG A 147 7.51 12.69 18.18
N LYS A 148 8.71 12.78 18.75
CA LYS A 148 9.89 13.30 18.02
C LYS A 148 10.18 12.50 16.76
N ALA A 149 10.09 11.17 16.82
CA ALA A 149 10.30 10.31 15.65
C ALA A 149 9.22 10.51 14.59
N VAL A 150 7.96 10.63 14.99
CA VAL A 150 6.84 10.91 14.09
C VAL A 150 7.00 12.28 13.42
N GLU A 151 7.29 13.32 14.18
CA GLU A 151 7.52 14.68 13.66
C GLU A 151 8.66 14.67 12.64
N ALA A 152 9.75 13.95 12.93
CA ALA A 152 10.87 13.79 12.01
C ALA A 152 10.45 13.09 10.70
N VAL A 153 9.65 12.03 10.76
CA VAL A 153 9.14 11.36 9.54
C VAL A 153 8.24 12.30 8.74
N VAL A 154 7.29 12.97 9.40
CA VAL A 154 6.34 13.88 8.74
C VAL A 154 7.07 15.03 8.05
N GLU A 155 8.10 15.57 8.70
CA GLU A 155 8.92 16.66 8.15
C GLU A 155 9.81 16.17 7.00
N LEU A 156 10.42 14.99 7.10
CA LEU A 156 11.15 14.37 5.99
C LEU A 156 10.26 14.13 4.77
N CYS A 157 9.04 13.60 4.99
CA CYS A 157 8.05 13.42 3.93
C CYS A 157 7.66 14.77 3.32
N LYS A 158 7.40 15.80 4.13
CA LYS A 158 7.06 17.13 3.64
C LYS A 158 8.16 17.74 2.78
N ASN A 159 9.41 17.70 3.25
CA ASN A 159 10.54 18.38 2.61
C ASN A 159 11.09 17.59 1.40
N SER A 160 10.78 16.30 1.31
CA SER A 160 11.22 15.45 0.21
C SER A 160 10.13 15.13 -0.81
N SER A 161 8.91 15.66 -0.65
CA SER A 161 7.78 15.38 -1.55
C SER A 161 7.38 16.57 -2.40
N GLN A 162 7.00 16.30 -3.66
CA GLN A 162 6.30 17.27 -4.49
C GLN A 162 4.84 17.42 -4.06
N GLU A 163 4.25 18.57 -4.38
CA GLU A 163 2.82 18.81 -4.21
C GLU A 163 1.99 17.69 -4.88
N GLY A 164 1.00 17.17 -4.15
CA GLY A 164 0.12 16.11 -4.63
C GLY A 164 0.64 14.68 -4.49
N TYR A 165 1.82 14.47 -3.87
CA TYR A 165 2.39 13.14 -3.62
C TYR A 165 2.78 12.89 -2.15
N ARG A 166 2.64 13.89 -1.27
CA ARG A 166 3.06 13.80 0.15
C ARG A 166 2.29 12.72 0.91
N GLY A 167 0.98 12.60 0.67
CA GLY A 167 0.16 11.57 1.31
C GLY A 167 0.66 10.15 1.07
N ALA A 168 1.21 9.84 -0.12
CA ALA A 168 1.80 8.53 -0.41
C ALA A 168 3.04 8.24 0.48
N ALA A 169 3.88 9.25 0.71
CA ALA A 169 5.04 9.13 1.59
C ALA A 169 4.64 9.01 3.07
N VAL A 170 3.67 9.81 3.52
CA VAL A 170 3.19 9.78 4.92
C VAL A 170 2.49 8.46 5.25
N GLU A 171 1.67 7.95 4.34
CA GLU A 171 0.93 6.69 4.52
C GLU A 171 1.85 5.49 4.80
N SER A 172 3.05 5.52 4.23
CA SER A 172 4.07 4.48 4.44
C SER A 172 4.51 4.35 5.91
N LEU A 173 4.28 5.36 6.76
CA LEU A 173 4.48 5.24 8.20
C LEU A 173 3.57 4.17 8.81
N GLY A 174 2.31 4.11 8.38
CA GLY A 174 1.34 3.10 8.82
C GLY A 174 1.74 1.70 8.38
N LEU A 175 2.15 1.58 7.12
CA LEU A 175 2.60 0.34 6.52
C LEU A 175 3.84 -0.21 7.23
N ALA A 176 4.89 0.61 7.38
CA ALA A 176 6.13 0.24 8.05
C ALA A 176 5.91 -0.11 9.53
N SER A 177 5.19 0.73 10.26
CA SER A 177 4.97 0.54 11.70
C SER A 177 4.18 -0.74 11.99
N ARG A 178 3.09 -0.98 11.25
CA ARG A 178 2.28 -2.20 11.43
C ARG A 178 3.03 -3.46 11.03
N PHE A 179 3.82 -3.41 9.95
CA PHE A 179 4.56 -4.55 9.43
C PHE A 179 5.78 -4.91 10.29
N LEU A 180 6.52 -3.91 10.81
CA LEU A 180 7.77 -4.11 11.55
C LEU A 180 7.58 -4.18 13.08
N HIS A 181 6.58 -3.48 13.63
CA HIS A 181 6.43 -3.28 15.07
C HIS A 181 5.02 -3.63 15.61
N GLY A 182 4.09 -4.00 14.73
CA GLY A 182 2.76 -4.46 15.09
C GLY A 182 1.77 -3.38 15.52
N THR A 183 0.53 -3.81 15.82
CA THR A 183 -0.60 -2.92 16.09
C THR A 183 -0.39 -2.01 17.30
N ARG A 184 0.33 -2.46 18.32
CA ARG A 184 0.59 -1.64 19.52
C ARG A 184 1.40 -0.40 19.17
N MET A 185 2.36 -0.52 18.25
CA MET A 185 3.13 0.62 17.77
C MET A 185 2.24 1.58 16.99
N VAL A 186 1.39 1.07 16.09
CA VAL A 186 0.44 1.89 15.33
C VAL A 186 -0.46 2.71 16.25
N LYS A 187 -0.98 2.12 17.33
CA LYS A 187 -1.80 2.84 18.32
C LYS A 187 -1.03 3.95 19.03
N ALA A 188 0.20 3.68 19.44
CA ALA A 188 1.05 4.70 20.06
C ALA A 188 1.37 5.85 19.09
N LEU A 189 1.58 5.55 17.80
CA LEU A 189 1.76 6.55 16.75
C LEU A 189 0.48 7.37 16.49
N ASP A 190 -0.69 6.73 16.47
CA ASP A 190 -1.99 7.38 16.29
C ASP A 190 -2.26 8.43 17.38
N GLU A 191 -1.98 8.09 18.64
CA GLU A 191 -2.13 8.99 19.78
C GLU A 191 -1.24 10.25 19.66
N GLN A 192 0.00 10.10 19.17
CA GLN A 192 0.90 11.24 18.99
C GLN A 192 0.57 12.02 17.70
N LEU A 193 0.28 11.34 16.58
CA LEU A 193 -0.08 11.98 15.31
C LEU A 193 -1.34 12.81 15.44
N SER A 194 -2.36 12.31 16.13
CA SER A 194 -3.63 13.02 16.36
C SER A 194 -3.48 14.33 17.12
N GLN A 195 -2.35 14.52 17.84
CA GLN A 195 -2.02 15.77 18.53
C GLN A 195 -1.19 16.73 17.67
N ILE A 196 -0.59 16.26 16.58
CA ILE A 196 0.14 17.08 15.60
C ILE A 196 -0.84 17.56 14.53
N ASP A 197 -1.49 16.61 13.86
CA ASP A 197 -2.50 16.85 12.83
C ASP A 197 -3.38 15.60 12.69
N ARG A 198 -4.67 15.74 13.01
CA ARG A 198 -5.66 14.64 12.94
C ARG A 198 -5.81 14.09 11.52
N ALA A 199 -5.54 14.88 10.48
CA ALA A 199 -5.60 14.39 9.10
C ALA A 199 -4.55 13.31 8.82
N LEU A 200 -3.41 13.32 9.53
CA LEU A 200 -2.32 12.35 9.36
C LEU A 200 -2.68 10.96 9.91
N ALA A 201 -3.58 10.89 10.89
CA ALA A 201 -4.06 9.61 11.43
C ALA A 201 -4.79 8.76 10.38
N GLY A 202 -5.45 9.40 9.40
CA GLY A 202 -6.08 8.70 8.27
C GLY A 202 -5.05 7.95 7.43
N TYR A 203 -3.97 8.63 7.03
CA TYR A 203 -2.86 8.03 6.30
C TYR A 203 -2.20 6.90 7.09
N LEU A 204 -1.99 7.07 8.40
CA LEU A 204 -1.44 6.01 9.26
C LEU A 204 -2.30 4.73 9.21
N TRP A 205 -3.60 4.84 9.44
CA TRP A 205 -4.47 3.66 9.47
C TRP A 205 -4.69 3.06 8.08
N HIS A 206 -4.65 3.85 7.02
CA HIS A 206 -4.67 3.34 5.65
C HIS A 206 -3.43 2.47 5.36
N GLY A 207 -2.23 2.96 5.68
CA GLY A 207 -1.00 2.18 5.57
C GLY A 207 -1.01 0.93 6.43
N ALA A 208 -1.52 1.02 7.66
CA ALA A 208 -1.68 -0.14 8.52
C ALA A 208 -2.64 -1.18 7.91
N GLY A 209 -3.71 -0.75 7.25
CA GLY A 209 -4.62 -1.61 6.49
C GLY A 209 -3.92 -2.40 5.38
N ARG A 210 -3.05 -1.75 4.60
CA ARG A 210 -2.19 -2.43 3.61
C ARG A 210 -1.30 -3.47 4.29
N ALA A 211 -0.69 -3.13 5.43
CA ALA A 211 0.17 -4.06 6.18
C ALA A 211 -0.60 -5.27 6.74
N ILE A 212 -1.86 -5.09 7.15
CA ILE A 212 -2.71 -6.18 7.62
C ILE A 212 -2.90 -7.22 6.50
N TYR A 213 -3.10 -6.80 5.25
CA TYR A 213 -3.17 -7.71 4.11
C TYR A 213 -1.88 -8.54 3.94
N PHE A 214 -0.71 -7.91 4.08
CA PHE A 214 0.60 -8.56 4.01
C PHE A 214 1.04 -9.25 5.30
N SER A 215 0.19 -9.37 6.32
CA SER A 215 0.57 -10.03 7.58
C SER A 215 0.55 -11.56 7.42
N PRO A 216 1.55 -12.32 7.94
CA PRO A 216 1.62 -13.78 7.79
C PRO A 216 0.32 -14.53 8.11
N PRO A 217 -0.42 -14.19 9.18
CA PRO A 217 -1.69 -14.85 9.47
C PRO A 217 -2.75 -14.71 8.36
N ASN A 218 -2.63 -13.73 7.47
CA ASN A 218 -3.66 -13.36 6.49
C ASN A 218 -3.36 -13.83 5.06
N PHE A 219 -2.13 -14.26 4.77
CA PHE A 219 -1.78 -14.85 3.47
C PHE A 219 -1.32 -16.31 3.55
N MET A 220 -1.12 -16.90 4.74
CA MET A 220 -0.85 -18.33 4.90
C MET A 220 -2.13 -19.20 4.89
N PRO A 221 -2.33 -20.13 3.94
CA PRO A 221 -3.61 -20.83 3.72
C PRO A 221 -4.20 -21.65 4.89
N ALA A 222 -3.44 -21.87 5.95
CA ALA A 222 -3.91 -22.58 7.15
C ALA A 222 -4.83 -21.74 8.07
N PHE A 223 -4.92 -20.42 7.88
CA PHE A 223 -5.45 -19.49 8.90
C PHE A 223 -6.68 -18.66 8.46
N ARG A 224 -7.72 -19.26 7.88
CA ARG A 224 -8.95 -18.54 7.43
C ARG A 224 -8.62 -17.31 6.57
N THR A 225 -7.73 -17.49 5.60
CA THR A 225 -7.19 -16.41 4.76
C THR A 225 -8.00 -16.14 3.50
N PRO A 226 -8.07 -14.89 3.01
CA PRO A 226 -7.72 -13.61 3.66
C PRO A 226 -8.82 -13.07 4.60
N TRP A 227 -9.84 -13.86 4.92
CA TRP A 227 -11.07 -13.47 5.63
C TRP A 227 -10.83 -12.78 6.98
N ARG A 228 -9.81 -13.25 7.71
CA ARG A 228 -9.40 -12.66 8.99
C ARG A 228 -8.92 -11.20 8.90
N ALA A 229 -8.42 -10.77 7.74
CA ALA A 229 -7.90 -9.41 7.58
C ALA A 229 -9.00 -8.35 7.71
N VAL A 230 -10.23 -8.64 7.24
CA VAL A 230 -11.39 -7.74 7.38
C VAL A 230 -11.72 -7.54 8.87
N GLU A 231 -11.72 -8.64 9.64
CA GLU A 231 -11.94 -8.60 11.09
C GLU A 231 -10.83 -7.80 11.80
N MET A 232 -9.57 -8.00 11.44
CA MET A 232 -8.45 -7.23 11.99
C MET A 232 -8.58 -5.73 11.69
N CYS A 233 -8.97 -5.35 10.48
CA CYS A 233 -9.20 -3.94 10.13
C CYS A 233 -10.32 -3.29 10.97
N ARG A 234 -11.26 -4.08 11.50
CA ARG A 234 -12.34 -3.60 12.37
C ARG A 234 -11.95 -3.55 13.84
N GLN A 235 -11.09 -4.46 14.29
CA GLN A 235 -10.73 -4.61 15.70
C GLN A 235 -9.46 -3.85 16.09
N GLU A 236 -8.51 -3.71 15.17
CA GLU A 236 -7.22 -3.09 15.47
C GLU A 236 -7.33 -1.58 15.70
N PRO A 237 -7.98 -0.79 14.82
CA PRO A 237 -8.10 0.65 15.02
C PRO A 237 -9.05 1.00 16.17
N PRO A 238 -8.69 1.96 17.04
CA PRO A 238 -9.47 2.27 18.24
C PRO A 238 -10.73 3.10 17.96
N HIS A 239 -10.83 3.74 16.79
CA HIS A 239 -11.93 4.63 16.40
C HIS A 239 -12.48 4.28 15.01
N GLU A 240 -13.69 4.75 14.73
CA GLU A 240 -14.43 4.42 13.49
C GLU A 240 -13.70 4.87 12.22
N LEU A 241 -13.17 6.10 12.20
CA LEU A 241 -12.44 6.62 11.04
C LEU A 241 -11.19 5.78 10.74
N GLY A 242 -10.48 5.31 11.78
CA GLY A 242 -9.35 4.40 11.64
C GLY A 242 -9.75 3.05 11.05
N ARG A 243 -10.93 2.53 11.40
CA ARG A 243 -11.48 1.30 10.82
C ARG A 243 -11.79 1.47 9.34
N SER A 244 -12.42 2.58 8.94
CA SER A 244 -12.66 2.89 7.53
C SER A 244 -11.35 3.03 6.75
N ASN A 245 -10.35 3.72 7.30
CA ASN A 245 -9.03 3.83 6.68
C ASN A 245 -8.34 2.47 6.55
N ALA A 246 -8.36 1.63 7.59
CA ALA A 246 -7.77 0.29 7.55
C ALA A 246 -8.45 -0.61 6.51
N ILE A 247 -9.79 -0.58 6.41
CA ILE A 247 -10.53 -1.31 5.37
C ILE A 247 -10.18 -0.80 3.97
N ALA A 248 -10.09 0.52 3.77
CA ALA A 248 -9.68 1.10 2.50
C ALA A 248 -8.25 0.68 2.11
N GLY A 249 -7.29 0.74 3.04
CA GLY A 249 -5.92 0.29 2.80
C GLY A 249 -5.82 -1.21 2.52
N PHE A 250 -6.62 -2.03 3.21
CA PHE A 250 -6.72 -3.46 2.92
C PHE A 250 -7.28 -3.72 1.51
N ALA A 251 -8.37 -3.04 1.13
CA ALA A 251 -8.99 -3.16 -0.18
C ALA A 251 -8.05 -2.69 -1.30
N TRP A 252 -7.25 -1.65 -1.04
CA TRP A 252 -6.19 -1.22 -1.94
C TRP A 252 -5.19 -2.35 -2.21
N ALA A 253 -4.70 -2.99 -1.13
CA ALA A 253 -3.67 -4.02 -1.24
C ALA A 253 -4.18 -5.29 -1.92
N ILE A 254 -5.35 -5.80 -1.54
CA ILE A 254 -5.91 -7.00 -2.15
C ILE A 254 -6.24 -6.79 -3.64
N THR A 255 -6.64 -5.57 -4.04
CA THR A 255 -6.92 -5.25 -5.45
C THR A 255 -5.65 -5.28 -6.31
N LEU A 256 -4.59 -4.57 -5.91
CA LEU A 256 -3.37 -4.47 -6.74
C LEU A 256 -2.59 -5.76 -6.83
N VAL A 257 -2.44 -6.43 -5.69
CA VAL A 257 -1.66 -7.67 -5.61
C VAL A 257 -2.33 -8.77 -6.43
N ASN A 258 -3.67 -8.78 -6.48
CA ASN A 258 -4.44 -9.82 -7.14
C ASN A 258 -5.15 -9.37 -8.42
N MET A 259 -4.80 -8.23 -9.01
CA MET A 259 -5.45 -7.74 -10.24
C MET A 259 -5.35 -8.75 -11.40
N ARG A 260 -4.29 -9.57 -11.44
CA ARG A 260 -4.10 -10.68 -12.40
C ARG A 260 -5.00 -11.89 -12.14
N PHE A 261 -5.58 -11.98 -10.95
CA PHE A 261 -6.36 -13.10 -10.45
C PHE A 261 -7.62 -12.61 -9.72
N PRO A 262 -8.56 -11.95 -10.44
CA PRO A 262 -9.77 -11.36 -9.86
C PRO A 262 -10.64 -12.34 -9.06
N ILE A 263 -10.51 -13.65 -9.31
CA ILE A 263 -11.15 -14.70 -8.51
C ILE A 263 -10.81 -14.62 -7.01
N ILE A 264 -9.63 -14.09 -6.63
CA ILE A 264 -9.27 -13.89 -5.21
C ILE A 264 -10.16 -12.82 -4.58
N MET A 265 -10.39 -11.72 -5.30
CA MET A 265 -11.31 -10.67 -4.90
C MET A 265 -12.76 -11.18 -4.86
N GLU A 266 -13.20 -11.93 -5.87
CA GLU A 266 -14.52 -12.58 -5.86
C GLU A 266 -14.72 -13.45 -4.62
N THR A 267 -13.69 -14.21 -4.24
CA THR A 267 -13.75 -15.07 -3.06
C THR A 267 -13.84 -14.23 -1.77
N LEU A 268 -13.21 -13.06 -1.69
CA LEU A 268 -13.44 -12.11 -0.60
C LEU A 268 -14.89 -11.66 -0.53
N LEU A 269 -15.48 -11.29 -1.66
CA LEU A 269 -16.88 -10.86 -1.70
C LEU A 269 -17.85 -12.00 -1.33
N LYS A 270 -17.50 -13.25 -1.61
CA LYS A 270 -18.27 -14.43 -1.18
C LYS A 270 -18.39 -14.53 0.35
N TYR A 271 -17.35 -14.17 1.09
CA TYR A 271 -17.35 -14.27 2.56
C TYR A 271 -17.76 -12.97 3.26
N HIS A 272 -17.38 -11.81 2.71
CA HIS A 272 -17.55 -10.51 3.37
C HIS A 272 -18.32 -9.48 2.55
N GLY A 273 -18.81 -9.81 1.36
CA GLY A 273 -19.43 -8.83 0.46
C GLY A 273 -20.60 -8.07 1.08
N GLU A 274 -21.52 -8.77 1.74
CA GLU A 274 -22.67 -8.15 2.42
C GLU A 274 -22.26 -7.23 3.58
N GLU A 275 -21.21 -7.63 4.29
CA GLU A 275 -20.63 -6.88 5.39
C GLU A 275 -19.89 -5.63 4.89
N LEU A 276 -19.20 -5.74 3.76
CA LEU A 276 -18.47 -4.65 3.11
C LEU A 276 -19.42 -3.65 2.43
N LEU A 277 -20.61 -4.08 2.03
CA LEU A 277 -21.67 -3.22 1.47
C LEU A 277 -22.24 -2.19 2.46
N GLN A 278 -22.03 -2.37 3.76
CA GLN A 278 -22.59 -1.47 4.79
C GLN A 278 -21.90 -0.10 4.85
N GLY A 279 -20.78 0.07 4.15
CA GLY A 279 -20.09 1.35 4.01
C GLY A 279 -19.38 1.43 2.66
N ASP A 280 -18.70 2.53 2.42
CA ASP A 280 -18.00 2.81 1.16
C ASP A 280 -16.47 2.67 1.27
N ALA A 281 -15.94 2.43 2.48
CA ALA A 281 -14.50 2.31 2.74
C ALA A 281 -13.80 1.28 1.86
N PHE A 282 -14.44 0.13 1.62
CA PHE A 282 -13.89 -0.90 0.75
C PHE A 282 -13.79 -0.42 -0.70
N SER A 283 -14.89 0.12 -1.23
CA SER A 283 -14.94 0.70 -2.58
C SER A 283 -13.97 1.87 -2.74
N ASN A 284 -13.77 2.67 -1.69
CA ASN A 284 -12.77 3.73 -1.66
C ASN A 284 -11.35 3.18 -1.89
N GLY A 285 -10.98 2.11 -1.18
CA GLY A 285 -9.70 1.43 -1.38
C GLY A 285 -9.53 0.83 -2.78
N VAL A 286 -10.60 0.24 -3.33
CA VAL A 286 -10.61 -0.23 -4.74
C VAL A 286 -10.37 0.95 -5.69
N MET A 287 -11.08 2.07 -5.54
CA MET A 287 -10.87 3.27 -6.37
C MET A 287 -9.44 3.79 -6.26
N SER A 288 -8.94 3.94 -5.04
CA SER A 288 -7.58 4.40 -4.76
C SER A 288 -6.54 3.53 -5.46
N SER A 289 -6.71 2.21 -5.41
CA SER A 289 -5.80 1.30 -6.11
C SER A 289 -5.83 1.45 -7.62
N LEU A 290 -7.01 1.60 -8.23
CA LEU A 290 -7.15 1.74 -9.67
C LEU A 290 -6.63 3.08 -10.17
N ILE A 291 -6.92 4.19 -9.47
CA ILE A 291 -6.40 5.52 -9.77
C ILE A 291 -4.86 5.48 -9.80
N MET A 292 -4.25 4.90 -8.77
CA MET A 292 -2.81 4.81 -8.67
C MET A 292 -2.21 3.88 -9.72
N ARG A 293 -2.79 2.70 -9.94
CA ARG A 293 -2.31 1.76 -10.96
C ARG A 293 -2.36 2.37 -12.35
N TYR A 294 -3.46 3.04 -12.67
CA TYR A 294 -3.65 3.70 -13.95
C TYR A 294 -2.69 4.89 -14.13
N ASP A 295 -2.39 5.66 -13.08
CA ASP A 295 -1.43 6.77 -13.14
C ASP A 295 0.01 6.30 -13.47
N ILE A 296 0.36 5.08 -13.06
CA ILE A 296 1.72 4.53 -13.19
C ILE A 296 1.91 3.74 -14.48
N SER A 297 0.96 2.86 -14.78
CA SER A 297 1.01 1.96 -15.93
C SER A 297 -0.37 1.89 -16.62
N PRO A 298 -0.81 2.97 -17.28
CA PRO A 298 -2.15 3.05 -17.88
C PRO A 298 -2.39 1.97 -18.95
N ASP A 299 -1.34 1.53 -19.62
CA ASP A 299 -1.38 0.51 -20.68
C ASP A 299 -1.31 -0.93 -20.13
N ASP A 300 -1.31 -1.12 -18.81
CA ASP A 300 -1.26 -2.46 -18.24
C ASP A 300 -2.55 -3.24 -18.57
N PRO A 301 -2.44 -4.38 -19.29
CA PRO A 301 -3.62 -5.12 -19.74
C PRO A 301 -4.46 -5.69 -18.60
N HIS A 302 -3.88 -5.84 -17.40
CA HIS A 302 -4.59 -6.37 -16.25
C HIS A 302 -5.58 -5.36 -15.66
N ILE A 303 -5.42 -4.06 -15.89
CA ILE A 303 -6.42 -3.05 -15.50
C ILE A 303 -7.74 -3.36 -16.21
N ARG A 304 -7.68 -3.52 -17.54
CA ARG A 304 -8.84 -3.85 -18.36
C ARG A 304 -9.41 -5.23 -18.01
N ALA A 305 -8.55 -6.24 -17.87
CA ALA A 305 -9.00 -7.60 -17.55
C ALA A 305 -9.71 -7.67 -16.20
N PHE A 306 -9.21 -6.95 -15.18
CA PHE A 306 -9.84 -6.87 -13.87
C PHE A 306 -11.18 -6.13 -13.93
N HIS A 307 -11.23 -4.99 -14.63
CA HIS A 307 -12.46 -4.21 -14.81
C HIS A 307 -13.58 -4.95 -15.57
N GLN A 308 -13.19 -5.80 -16.54
CA GLN A 308 -14.11 -6.60 -17.35
C GLN A 308 -14.50 -7.93 -16.70
N TYR A 309 -13.82 -8.33 -15.61
CA TYR A 309 -14.13 -9.56 -14.91
C TYR A 309 -15.58 -9.55 -14.41
N ARG A 310 -16.24 -10.71 -14.51
CA ARG A 310 -17.61 -10.90 -14.02
C ARG A 310 -17.72 -12.28 -13.36
N PRO A 311 -18.08 -12.34 -12.07
CA PRO A 311 -18.42 -13.60 -11.40
C PRO A 311 -19.53 -14.34 -12.11
N SER A 312 -19.47 -15.68 -12.13
CA SER A 312 -20.53 -16.52 -12.71
C SER A 312 -21.76 -16.63 -11.80
N ASP A 313 -21.57 -16.53 -10.49
CA ASP A 313 -22.67 -16.54 -9.52
C ASP A 313 -23.43 -15.19 -9.56
N PRO A 314 -24.77 -15.18 -9.75
CA PRO A 314 -25.52 -13.93 -9.87
C PRO A 314 -25.44 -13.01 -8.66
N LYS A 315 -25.37 -13.57 -7.45
CA LYS A 315 -25.27 -12.79 -6.21
C LYS A 315 -23.89 -12.16 -6.11
N LEU A 316 -22.83 -12.92 -6.40
CA LEU A 316 -21.47 -12.38 -6.44
C LEU A 316 -21.29 -11.35 -7.56
N ALA A 317 -21.95 -11.53 -8.70
CA ALA A 317 -21.93 -10.54 -9.78
C ALA A 317 -22.52 -9.20 -9.32
N GLN A 318 -23.65 -9.20 -8.59
CA GLN A 318 -24.22 -7.98 -8.04
C GLN A 318 -23.30 -7.31 -7.00
N LEU A 319 -22.67 -8.11 -6.13
CA LEU A 319 -21.68 -7.61 -5.17
C LEU A 319 -20.48 -6.99 -5.88
N TRP A 320 -19.96 -7.67 -6.91
CA TRP A 320 -18.86 -7.18 -7.74
C TRP A 320 -19.21 -5.87 -8.44
N ASP A 321 -20.40 -5.77 -9.03
CA ASP A 321 -20.82 -4.57 -9.73
C ASP A 321 -20.85 -3.35 -8.80
N ARG A 322 -21.31 -3.53 -7.55
CA ARG A 322 -21.42 -2.45 -6.56
C ARG A 322 -20.11 -2.10 -5.86
N LEU A 323 -19.32 -3.10 -5.47
CA LEU A 323 -18.12 -2.91 -4.64
C LEU A 323 -16.84 -2.78 -5.45
N VAL A 324 -16.83 -3.22 -6.71
CA VAL A 324 -15.62 -3.25 -7.54
C VAL A 324 -15.83 -2.53 -8.86
N LYS A 325 -16.77 -2.98 -9.71
CA LYS A 325 -16.92 -2.47 -11.07
C LYS A 325 -17.30 -0.98 -11.11
N GLY A 326 -18.38 -0.59 -10.45
CA GLY A 326 -18.83 0.81 -10.39
C GLY A 326 -17.77 1.75 -9.80
N PRO A 327 -17.12 1.39 -8.68
CA PRO A 327 -15.95 2.12 -8.18
C PRO A 327 -14.81 2.22 -9.21
N CYS A 328 -14.47 1.14 -9.92
CA CYS A 328 -13.47 1.18 -11.01
C CYS A 328 -13.89 2.13 -12.15
N ASP A 329 -15.17 2.16 -12.52
CA ASP A 329 -15.69 3.07 -13.54
C ASP A 329 -15.48 4.54 -13.14
N LEU A 330 -15.77 4.90 -11.88
CA LEU A 330 -15.55 6.25 -11.36
C LEU A 330 -14.06 6.60 -11.31
N ALA A 331 -13.23 5.67 -10.81
CA ALA A 331 -11.78 5.84 -10.70
C ALA A 331 -11.14 6.16 -12.05
N LEU A 332 -11.43 5.34 -13.07
CA LEU A 332 -10.78 5.41 -14.38
C LEU A 332 -11.34 6.53 -15.27
N ASN A 333 -12.65 6.77 -15.24
CA ASN A 333 -13.29 7.68 -16.18
C ASN A 333 -13.47 9.11 -15.66
N LEU A 334 -13.35 9.34 -14.35
CA LEU A 334 -13.63 10.65 -13.75
C LEU A 334 -12.58 11.08 -12.71
N TYR A 335 -12.42 10.30 -11.65
CA TYR A 335 -11.69 10.76 -10.45
C TYR A 335 -10.20 10.93 -10.71
N HIS A 336 -9.54 10.01 -11.44
CA HIS A 336 -8.12 10.14 -11.76
C HIS A 336 -7.81 11.46 -12.47
N ALA A 337 -8.57 11.80 -13.52
CA ALA A 337 -8.33 12.99 -14.33
C ALA A 337 -8.46 14.29 -13.50
N VAL A 338 -9.51 14.39 -12.65
CA VAL A 338 -9.72 15.56 -11.80
C VAL A 338 -8.61 15.67 -10.74
N LEU A 339 -8.32 14.58 -10.02
CA LEU A 339 -7.29 14.59 -8.98
C LEU A 339 -5.91 14.91 -9.56
N LYS A 340 -5.57 14.36 -10.74
CA LYS A 340 -4.31 14.67 -11.43
C LYS A 340 -4.22 16.14 -11.80
N LYS A 341 -5.26 16.68 -12.44
CA LYS A 341 -5.31 18.08 -12.88
C LYS A 341 -5.08 19.04 -11.71
N HIS A 342 -5.65 18.75 -10.55
CA HIS A 342 -5.57 19.60 -9.37
C HIS A 342 -4.41 19.25 -8.42
N ARG A 343 -3.50 18.33 -8.80
CA ARG A 343 -2.37 17.86 -7.97
C ARG A 343 -2.81 17.34 -6.60
N ARG A 344 -3.85 16.49 -6.57
CA ARG A 344 -4.42 15.88 -5.37
C ARG A 344 -4.45 14.35 -5.43
N LEU A 345 -3.51 13.73 -6.16
CA LEU A 345 -3.45 12.28 -6.24
C LEU A 345 -3.16 11.63 -4.88
N ASP A 346 -2.41 12.29 -4.01
CA ASP A 346 -2.07 11.79 -2.68
C ASP A 346 -3.27 11.64 -1.74
N GLU A 347 -4.37 12.33 -2.00
CA GLU A 347 -5.61 12.24 -1.23
C GLU A 347 -6.24 10.84 -1.26
N VAL A 348 -5.89 10.00 -2.25
CA VAL A 348 -6.40 8.62 -2.32
C VAL A 348 -5.73 7.68 -1.31
N PHE A 349 -4.67 8.11 -0.62
CA PHE A 349 -3.96 7.31 0.40
C PHE A 349 -4.58 7.41 1.80
N ARG A 350 -5.83 7.86 1.88
CA ARG A 350 -6.67 7.80 3.06
C ARG A 350 -8.14 7.68 2.64
N TYR A 351 -8.94 7.09 3.52
CA TYR A 351 -10.38 7.10 3.37
C TYR A 351 -10.94 8.51 3.52
N GLN A 352 -11.75 8.91 2.53
CA GLN A 352 -12.55 10.13 2.52
C GLN A 352 -13.64 10.05 1.44
N ASP A 353 -14.58 10.98 1.44
CA ASP A 353 -15.57 11.10 0.37
C ASP A 353 -14.90 11.65 -0.92
N LEU A 354 -14.48 10.75 -1.80
CA LEU A 354 -13.86 11.11 -3.07
C LEU A 354 -14.84 11.81 -4.02
N ALA A 355 -16.13 11.52 -3.94
CA ALA A 355 -17.13 12.18 -4.78
C ALA A 355 -17.26 13.66 -4.39
N ALA A 356 -17.35 13.93 -3.09
CA ALA A 356 -17.37 15.30 -2.56
C ALA A 356 -16.08 16.05 -2.88
N LEU A 357 -14.91 15.42 -2.70
CA LEU A 357 -13.61 16.03 -3.04
C LEU A 357 -13.54 16.40 -4.53
N VAL A 358 -13.85 15.46 -5.41
CA VAL A 358 -13.84 15.70 -6.87
C VAL A 358 -14.83 16.80 -7.24
N GLY A 359 -16.05 16.75 -6.72
CA GLY A 359 -17.07 17.77 -6.97
C GLY A 359 -16.69 19.17 -6.47
N GLN A 360 -15.88 19.28 -5.41
CA GLN A 360 -15.33 20.56 -4.95
C GLN A 360 -14.24 21.08 -5.89
N LEU A 361 -13.31 20.21 -6.32
CA LEU A 361 -12.22 20.59 -7.23
C LEU A 361 -12.73 21.02 -8.61
N GLU A 362 -13.79 20.38 -9.11
CA GLU A 362 -14.40 20.78 -10.39
C GLU A 362 -15.08 22.15 -10.33
N LYS A 363 -15.53 22.58 -9.14
CA LYS A 363 -16.15 23.89 -8.90
C LYS A 363 -15.15 25.01 -8.66
N SER A 364 -13.95 24.69 -8.16
CA SER A 364 -12.90 25.68 -7.86
C SER A 364 -12.15 26.17 -9.11
N ARG A 365 -12.88 26.43 -10.21
CA ARG A 365 -12.31 26.89 -11.48
C ARG A 365 -11.71 28.27 -11.39
#